data_AF-A0A9X8N7F1-F1
#
_entry.id   AF-A0A9X8N7F1-F1
#
_cell.length_a   1.000
_cell.length_b   1.000
_cell.length_c   1.000
_cell.angle_alpha   90.00
_cell.angle_beta   90.00
_cell.angle_gamma   90.00
#
_symmetry.space_group_name_H-M   'P 1'
#
loop_
_entity.id
_entity.type
_entity.pdbx_description
1 polymer ?
#
loop_
_entity_poly.entity_id
_entity_poly.type
_entity_poly.pdbx_seq_one_letter_code
_entity_poly.pdbx_strand_id
1 'polypeptide(L)'
;TVAAAQQALGRSESVGQQRMLALHGGSRDALEISPNLWAGVGLVRGGAGTALVGSHAEVADRIEEYHALGIEHFVLSGYPHLEEAYWFGEGVRPELAARGLLPAGPSPLAGVPAANGRPASAPGGAPLLVAGGR
;
A
#
# COMPACT_ATOMS: atom_id res chain seq x y z
N THR A 1 13.95 10.95 -16.84
CA THR A 1 13.34 9.92 -17.71
C THR A 1 13.66 8.54 -17.16
N VAL A 2 12.99 7.47 -17.60
CA VAL A 2 13.31 6.10 -17.17
C VAL A 2 14.77 5.77 -17.49
N ALA A 3 15.23 6.03 -18.71
CA ALA A 3 16.61 5.77 -19.11
C ALA A 3 17.65 6.43 -18.17
N ALA A 4 17.46 7.70 -17.82
CA ALA A 4 18.36 8.41 -16.91
C ALA A 4 18.35 7.83 -15.49
N ALA A 5 17.17 7.44 -14.97
CA ALA A 5 17.06 6.78 -13.68
C ALA A 5 17.76 5.42 -13.68
N GLN A 6 17.57 4.63 -14.74
CA GLN A 6 18.20 3.32 -14.90
C GLN A 6 19.73 3.41 -14.96
N GLN A 7 20.27 4.39 -15.69
CA GLN A 7 21.72 4.65 -15.68
C GLN A 7 22.24 5.00 -14.28
N ALA A 8 21.50 5.84 -13.53
CA ALA A 8 21.91 6.22 -12.18
C ALA A 8 21.87 5.03 -11.21
N LEU A 9 20.79 4.25 -11.23
CA LEU A 9 20.60 3.08 -10.38
C LEU A 9 21.59 1.95 -10.71
N GLY A 10 21.91 1.76 -11.99
CA GLY A 10 22.86 0.75 -12.45
C GLY A 10 24.30 0.96 -11.99
N ARG A 11 24.65 2.17 -11.49
CA ARG A 11 25.96 2.45 -10.86
C ARG A 11 26.04 1.97 -9.40
N SER A 12 24.94 1.46 -8.84
CA SER A 12 24.94 0.96 -7.46
C SER A 12 25.75 -0.32 -7.32
N GLU A 13 26.57 -0.38 -6.28
CA GLU A 13 27.31 -1.60 -5.88
C GLU A 13 26.44 -2.56 -5.04
N SER A 14 25.18 -2.20 -4.77
CA SER A 14 24.25 -3.03 -3.99
C SER A 14 23.75 -4.22 -4.81
N VAL A 15 24.04 -5.44 -4.34
CA VAL A 15 23.48 -6.69 -4.89
C VAL A 15 21.95 -6.67 -4.88
N GLY A 16 21.35 -6.07 -3.84
CA GLY A 16 19.90 -5.91 -3.76
C GLY A 16 19.35 -5.04 -4.89
N GLN A 17 19.99 -3.89 -5.14
CA GLN A 17 19.60 -3.01 -6.25
C GLN A 17 19.81 -3.70 -7.61
N GLN A 18 20.90 -4.43 -7.80
CA GLN A 18 21.16 -5.19 -9.03
C GLN A 18 20.06 -6.22 -9.29
N ARG A 19 19.62 -6.96 -8.26
CA ARG A 19 18.50 -7.92 -8.37
C ARG A 19 17.20 -7.22 -8.73
N MET A 20 16.92 -6.05 -8.16
CA MET A 20 15.70 -5.30 -8.49
C MET A 20 15.70 -4.81 -9.94
N LEU A 21 16.83 -4.32 -10.45
CA LEU A 21 16.95 -3.90 -11.86
C LEU A 21 16.76 -5.07 -12.84
N ALA A 22 17.23 -6.26 -12.47
CA ALA A 22 17.09 -7.46 -13.27
C ALA A 22 15.63 -7.90 -13.47
N LEU A 23 14.70 -7.47 -12.60
CA LEU A 23 13.27 -7.82 -12.71
C LEU A 23 12.58 -7.20 -13.93
N HIS A 24 13.05 -6.04 -14.40
CA HIS A 24 12.40 -5.32 -15.49
C HIS A 24 13.37 -4.94 -16.64
N GLY A 25 14.69 -5.06 -16.44
CA GLY A 25 15.69 -4.81 -17.50
C GLY A 25 15.65 -3.38 -18.09
N GLY A 26 15.12 -2.42 -17.34
CA GLY A 26 14.84 -1.05 -17.79
C GLY A 26 13.67 -0.90 -18.78
N SER A 27 12.97 -1.97 -19.14
CA SER A 27 11.79 -1.92 -20.02
C SER A 27 10.51 -1.57 -19.25
N ARG A 28 9.54 -0.97 -19.95
CA ARG A 28 8.17 -0.77 -19.45
C ARG A 28 7.25 -1.94 -19.78
N ASP A 29 7.75 -2.90 -20.55
CA ASP A 29 7.01 -4.06 -20.98
C ASP A 29 7.09 -5.14 -19.89
N ALA A 30 5.98 -5.84 -19.63
CA ALA A 30 5.90 -6.98 -18.70
C ALA A 30 6.43 -6.67 -17.27
N LEU A 31 5.86 -5.64 -16.62
CA LEU A 31 6.26 -5.23 -15.27
C LEU A 31 5.60 -6.04 -14.14
N GLU A 32 4.60 -6.87 -14.43
CA GLU A 32 4.05 -7.82 -13.47
C GLU A 32 4.90 -9.09 -13.49
N ILE A 33 5.64 -9.34 -12.41
CA ILE A 33 6.61 -10.45 -12.32
C ILE A 33 6.05 -11.68 -11.60
N SER A 34 4.92 -11.52 -10.93
CA SER A 34 4.10 -12.53 -10.26
C SER A 34 2.71 -11.91 -10.06
N PRO A 35 1.62 -12.69 -9.89
CA PRO A 35 0.28 -12.12 -9.69
C PRO A 35 0.27 -11.04 -8.60
N ASN A 36 -0.16 -9.83 -8.96
CA ASN A 36 -0.22 -8.65 -8.10
C ASN A 36 1.14 -8.13 -7.59
N LEU A 37 2.27 -8.62 -8.10
CA LEU A 37 3.62 -8.13 -7.77
C LEU A 37 4.21 -7.39 -8.97
N TRP A 38 4.28 -6.07 -8.86
CA TRP A 38 4.62 -5.18 -9.96
C TRP A 38 5.98 -4.50 -9.76
N ALA A 39 6.91 -4.69 -10.69
CA ALA A 39 8.29 -4.18 -10.64
C ALA A 39 8.47 -2.75 -11.17
N GLY A 40 7.39 -2.08 -11.59
CA GLY A 40 7.50 -0.78 -12.26
C GLY A 40 7.98 0.38 -11.39
N VAL A 41 7.84 0.29 -10.06
CA VAL A 41 8.41 1.28 -9.13
C VAL A 41 9.95 1.32 -9.24
N GLY A 42 10.58 0.18 -9.52
CA GLY A 42 12.02 0.04 -9.74
C GLY A 42 12.55 0.75 -10.99
N LEU A 43 11.68 1.17 -11.91
CA LEU A 43 12.09 1.92 -13.11
C LEU A 43 12.68 3.29 -12.80
N VAL A 44 12.25 3.90 -11.69
CA VAL A 44 12.60 5.29 -11.34
C VAL A 44 13.09 5.48 -9.91
N ARG A 45 12.86 4.50 -9.02
CA ARG A 45 13.24 4.58 -7.61
C ARG A 45 14.18 3.43 -7.25
N GLY A 46 15.22 3.72 -6.48
CA GLY A 46 16.05 2.69 -5.85
C GLY A 46 15.41 2.10 -4.60
N GLY A 47 15.93 0.98 -4.12
CA GLY A 47 15.40 0.28 -2.93
C GLY A 47 14.39 -0.79 -3.29
N ALA A 48 13.22 -0.82 -2.63
CA ALA A 48 12.15 -1.79 -2.90
C ALA A 48 11.68 -1.64 -4.35
N GLY A 49 12.11 -2.57 -5.20
CA GLY A 49 11.87 -2.53 -6.65
C GLY A 49 10.50 -3.04 -7.07
N THR A 50 9.66 -3.47 -6.13
CA THR A 50 8.36 -4.08 -6.38
C THR A 50 7.27 -3.48 -5.50
N ALA A 51 6.04 -3.47 -6.00
CA ALA A 51 4.84 -3.07 -5.29
C ALA A 51 3.78 -4.18 -5.37
N LEU A 52 2.98 -4.32 -4.31
CA LEU A 52 1.76 -5.11 -4.36
C LEU A 52 0.65 -4.26 -4.97
N VAL A 53 0.00 -4.74 -6.03
CA VAL A 53 -1.00 -3.97 -6.80
C VAL A 53 -2.24 -4.82 -7.02
N GLY A 54 -3.38 -4.34 -6.52
CA GLY A 54 -4.68 -5.02 -6.61
C GLY A 54 -5.70 -4.40 -5.66
N SER A 55 -6.82 -5.08 -5.49
CA SER A 55 -7.79 -4.80 -4.42
C SER A 55 -7.19 -5.06 -3.04
N HIS A 56 -7.84 -4.53 -1.99
CA HIS A 56 -7.41 -4.77 -0.60
C HIS A 56 -7.32 -6.27 -0.26
N ALA A 57 -8.26 -7.08 -0.76
CA ALA A 57 -8.28 -8.52 -0.55
C ALA A 57 -7.11 -9.21 -1.27
N GLU A 58 -6.83 -8.86 -2.52
CA GLU A 58 -5.68 -9.42 -3.27
C GLU A 58 -4.34 -9.03 -2.63
N VAL A 59 -4.22 -7.81 -2.11
CA VAL A 59 -3.02 -7.39 -1.36
C VAL A 59 -2.90 -8.18 -0.05
N ALA A 60 -4.01 -8.41 0.66
CA ALA A 60 -4.03 -9.26 1.86
C ALA A 60 -3.64 -10.71 1.55
N ASP A 61 -4.08 -11.27 0.41
CA ASP A 61 -3.67 -12.62 -0.05
C ASP A 61 -2.15 -12.71 -0.20
N ARG A 62 -1.52 -11.72 -0.84
CA ARG A 62 -0.06 -11.71 -1.01
C ARG A 62 0.69 -11.56 0.32
N ILE A 63 0.17 -10.78 1.25
CA ILE A 63 0.76 -10.64 2.61
C ILE A 63 0.65 -11.96 3.37
N GLU A 64 -0.50 -12.63 3.30
CA GLU A 64 -0.71 -13.94 3.92
C GLU A 64 0.24 -15.00 3.35
N GLU A 65 0.46 -15.02 2.03
CA GLU A 65 1.44 -15.91 1.39
C GLU A 65 2.86 -15.66 1.91
N TYR A 66 3.29 -14.40 2.01
CA TYR A 66 4.60 -14.08 2.60
C TYR A 66 4.68 -14.49 4.08
N HIS A 67 3.60 -14.29 4.84
CA HIS A 67 3.52 -14.73 6.23
C HIS A 67 3.62 -16.25 6.37
N ALA A 68 2.98 -17.02 5.48
CA ALA A 68 3.09 -18.48 5.44
C ALA A 68 4.52 -18.96 5.15
N LEU A 69 5.36 -18.13 4.54
CA LEU A 69 6.79 -18.37 4.33
C LEU A 69 7.67 -17.92 5.52
N GLY A 70 7.07 -17.43 6.60
CA GLY A 70 7.75 -16.97 7.82
C GLY A 70 8.14 -15.49 7.82
N ILE A 71 7.62 -14.67 6.90
CA ILE A 71 7.83 -13.22 6.91
C ILE A 71 6.81 -12.56 7.83
N GLU A 72 7.25 -12.11 9.00
CA GLU A 72 6.37 -11.53 10.01
C GLU A 72 6.29 -10.00 9.96
N HIS A 73 7.31 -9.34 9.37
CA HIS A 73 7.46 -7.89 9.40
C HIS A 73 7.55 -7.32 7.99
N PHE A 74 6.69 -6.34 7.69
CA PHE A 74 6.60 -5.69 6.38
C PHE A 74 6.90 -4.21 6.50
N VAL A 75 7.90 -3.73 5.76
CA VAL A 75 8.19 -2.31 5.62
C VAL A 75 7.54 -1.82 4.33
N LEU A 76 6.39 -1.16 4.46
CA LEU A 76 5.58 -0.72 3.33
C LEU A 76 5.75 0.79 3.08
N SER A 77 5.62 1.18 1.83
CA SER A 77 5.56 2.59 1.41
C SER A 77 4.64 2.71 0.20
N GLY A 78 3.72 3.69 0.20
CA GLY A 78 2.91 4.05 -0.97
C GLY A 78 3.07 5.54 -1.31
N TYR A 79 2.60 5.98 -2.48
CA TYR A 79 2.63 7.38 -2.90
C TYR A 79 1.24 7.93 -3.21
N PRO A 80 0.80 9.06 -2.59
CA PRO A 80 1.48 9.81 -1.54
C PRO A 80 1.46 9.09 -0.17
N HIS A 81 2.47 9.32 0.66
CA HIS A 81 2.72 8.49 1.85
C HIS A 81 1.59 8.48 2.89
N LEU A 82 0.95 9.64 3.14
CA LEU A 82 -0.06 9.75 4.19
C LEU A 82 -1.36 9.05 3.77
N GLU A 83 -1.84 9.40 2.59
CA GLU A 83 -3.06 8.86 1.98
C GLU A 83 -2.97 7.35 1.83
N GLU A 84 -1.82 6.83 1.39
CA GLU A 84 -1.61 5.39 1.24
C GLU A 84 -1.53 4.66 2.59
N ALA A 85 -1.03 5.32 3.65
CA ALA A 85 -1.07 4.76 4.99
C ALA A 85 -2.51 4.61 5.50
N TYR A 86 -3.39 5.59 5.21
CA TYR A 86 -4.82 5.49 5.49
C TYR A 86 -5.48 4.42 4.64
N TRP A 87 -5.26 4.42 3.33
CA TRP A 87 -5.83 3.46 2.39
C TRP A 87 -5.50 2.01 2.80
N PHE A 88 -4.23 1.74 3.08
CA PHE A 88 -3.80 0.43 3.60
C PHE A 88 -4.42 0.12 4.96
N GLY A 89 -4.42 1.12 5.86
CA GLY A 89 -4.88 0.96 7.23
C GLY A 89 -6.37 0.71 7.37
N GLU A 90 -7.18 1.27 6.47
CA GLU A 90 -8.64 1.17 6.44
C GLU A 90 -9.13 0.04 5.53
N GLY A 91 -8.35 -0.33 4.51
CA GLY A 91 -8.73 -1.36 3.55
C GLY A 91 -8.09 -2.73 3.82
N VAL A 92 -6.77 -2.81 3.92
CA VAL A 92 -6.04 -4.09 4.01
C VAL A 92 -5.99 -4.64 5.43
N ARG A 93 -5.80 -3.79 6.45
CA ARG A 93 -5.72 -4.27 7.84
C ARG A 93 -6.98 -5.04 8.30
N PRO A 94 -8.22 -4.61 7.99
CA PRO A 94 -9.41 -5.39 8.32
C PRO A 94 -9.44 -6.78 7.68
N GLU A 95 -9.00 -6.90 6.42
CA GLU A 95 -8.87 -8.20 5.74
C GLU A 95 -7.91 -9.14 6.47
N LEU A 96 -6.74 -8.63 6.88
CA LEU A 96 -5.75 -9.40 7.64
C LEU A 96 -6.26 -9.78 9.04
N ALA A 97 -7.02 -8.90 9.69
CA ALA A 97 -7.63 -9.20 10.98
C ALA A 97 -8.73 -10.27 10.85
N ALA A 98 -9.55 -10.23 9.80
CA ALA A 98 -10.57 -11.24 9.51
C ALA A 98 -9.96 -12.63 9.27
N ARG A 99 -8.73 -12.68 8.76
CA ARG A 99 -7.93 -13.92 8.58
C ARG A 99 -7.18 -14.37 9.83
N GLY A 100 -7.25 -13.60 10.92
CA GLY A 100 -6.54 -13.91 12.17
C GLY A 100 -5.04 -13.60 12.14
N LEU A 101 -4.55 -12.88 11.14
CA LEU A 101 -3.13 -12.50 11.00
C LEU A 101 -2.77 -11.24 11.77
N LEU A 102 -3.77 -10.43 12.12
CA LEU A 102 -3.61 -9.25 12.97
C LEU A 102 -4.66 -9.27 14.09
N PRO A 103 -4.35 -8.69 15.26
CA PRO A 103 -5.36 -8.50 16.29
C PRO A 103 -6.49 -7.61 15.77
N ALA A 104 -7.73 -7.97 16.12
CA ALA A 104 -8.91 -7.14 15.90
C ALA A 104 -8.83 -5.89 16.81
N GLY A 105 -8.10 -4.88 16.35
CA GLY A 105 -7.99 -3.59 17.03
C GLY A 105 -9.01 -2.58 16.48
N PRO A 106 -9.42 -1.59 17.27
CA PRO A 106 -10.20 -0.48 16.74
C PRO A 106 -9.43 0.21 15.60
N SER A 107 -10.14 0.73 14.61
CA SER A 107 -9.54 1.62 13.62
C SER A 107 -8.79 2.74 14.36
N PRO A 108 -7.55 3.09 13.98
CA PRO A 108 -6.77 4.10 14.69
C PRO A 108 -7.47 5.47 14.80
N LEU A 109 -8.50 5.73 13.98
CA LEU A 109 -9.35 6.91 14.06
C LEU A 109 -10.43 6.87 15.15
N ALA A 110 -10.67 5.73 15.81
CA ALA A 110 -11.61 5.65 16.92
C ALA A 110 -11.14 6.40 18.19
N GLY A 111 -9.84 6.74 18.27
CA GLY A 111 -9.23 7.35 19.46
C GLY A 111 -8.47 8.64 19.23
N VAL A 112 -8.31 9.11 17.99
CA VAL A 112 -7.66 10.39 17.70
C VAL A 112 -8.74 11.47 17.62
N PRO A 113 -8.86 12.38 18.60
CA PRO A 113 -9.78 13.49 18.47
C PRO A 113 -9.39 14.28 17.23
N ALA A 114 -10.36 14.54 16.34
CA ALA A 114 -10.15 15.41 15.20
C ALA A 114 -9.51 16.70 15.70
N ALA A 115 -8.35 17.06 15.14
CA ALA A 115 -7.57 18.23 15.57
C ALA A 115 -8.33 19.56 15.49
N ASN A 116 -9.58 19.55 15.02
CA ASN A 116 -10.52 20.67 15.04
C ASN A 116 -11.95 20.22 15.34
N GLY A 117 -12.22 19.60 16.49
CA GLY A 117 -13.54 19.60 17.18
C GLY A 117 -14.80 19.25 16.38
N ARG A 118 -14.68 18.66 15.18
CA ARG A 118 -15.79 18.23 14.34
C ARG A 118 -15.70 16.72 14.19
N PRO A 119 -16.78 15.99 14.48
CA PRO A 119 -16.83 14.58 14.12
C PRO A 119 -16.67 14.46 12.60
N ALA A 120 -15.79 13.56 12.17
CA ALA A 120 -15.67 13.19 10.77
C ALA A 120 -16.99 12.54 10.34
N SER A 121 -17.81 13.30 9.62
CA SER A 121 -19.02 12.77 8.98
C SER A 121 -18.59 11.82 7.85
N ALA A 122 -19.02 10.56 7.94
CA ALA A 122 -18.85 9.57 6.88
C ALA A 122 -19.40 10.07 5.53
N PRO A 123 -18.76 9.76 4.39
CA PRO A 123 -19.31 10.12 3.08
C PRO A 123 -20.34 9.08 2.66
N GLY A 124 -21.63 9.40 2.76
CA GLY A 124 -22.69 8.63 2.10
C GLY A 124 -24.06 8.69 2.78
N GLY A 125 -24.95 9.56 2.29
CA GLY A 125 -26.39 9.49 2.52
C GLY A 125 -27.01 10.78 3.07
N ALA A 126 -27.57 11.62 2.21
CA ALA A 126 -28.57 12.63 2.59
C ALA A 126 -29.99 12.03 2.46
N PRO A 127 -31.07 12.66 3.00
CA PRO A 127 -31.15 13.79 3.93
C PRO A 127 -31.99 13.47 5.19
N LEU A 128 -31.87 14.27 6.26
CA LEU A 128 -32.92 14.32 7.30
C LEU A 128 -33.56 15.71 7.31
N LEU A 129 -34.86 15.73 6.99
CA LEU A 129 -35.76 16.88 7.06
C LEU A 129 -35.74 17.50 8.47
N VAL A 130 -35.62 18.83 8.53
CA VAL A 130 -35.99 19.61 9.73
C VAL A 130 -37.40 20.16 9.52
N ALA A 131 -38.36 19.61 10.27
CA ALA A 131 -39.67 20.24 10.46
C ALA A 131 -39.61 21.07 11.75
N GLY A 132 -39.47 22.39 11.61
CA GLY A 132 -39.62 23.34 12.71
C GLY A 132 -41.09 23.74 12.85
N GLY A 133 -41.76 23.21 13.87
CA GLY A 133 -43.02 23.74 14.40
C GLY A 133 -42.73 24.89 15.37
N ARG A 134 -43.64 25.86 15.39
CA ARG A 134 -43.62 27.11 16.17
C ARG A 134 -43.50 26.90 17.67
#